data_AF-A0A7V8K1K5-F1
#
_entry.id   AF-A0A7V8K1K5-F1
#
_cell.length_a   1.000
_cell.length_b   1.000
_cell.length_c   1.000
_cell.angle_alpha   90.00
_cell.angle_beta   90.00
_cell.angle_gamma   90.00
#
_symmetry.space_group_name_H-M   'P 1'
#
loop_
_entity.id
_entity.type
_entity.pdbx_description
1 polymer ?
#
loop_
_entity_poly.entity_id
_entity_poly.type
_entity_poly.pdbx_seq_one_letter_code
_entity_poly.pdbx_strand_id
1 'polypeptide(L)' 'MRPLHDPVDAALVQARLANIGSVMAAGRWRKLGGRLVGDDQVSLDPERWLVPLRAKGGDGR' A
#
# COMPACT_ATOMS: atom_id res chain seq x y z
N MET A 1 -7.63 16.99 12.96
CA MET A 1 -8.62 15.90 12.74
C MET A 1 -9.95 16.36 13.30
N ARG A 2 -11.02 16.35 12.51
CA ARG A 2 -12.37 16.63 13.01
C ARG A 2 -12.88 15.41 13.79
N PRO A 3 -13.81 15.58 14.74
CA PRO A 3 -14.39 14.45 15.45
C PRO A 3 -14.98 13.43 14.47
N LEU A 4 -14.67 12.15 14.68
CA LEU A 4 -15.15 11.06 13.83
C LEU A 4 -16.44 10.51 14.42
N HIS A 5 -17.57 10.83 13.79
CA HIS A 5 -18.88 10.39 14.26
C HIS A 5 -19.28 9.02 13.69
N ASP A 6 -18.74 8.65 12.52
CA ASP A 6 -18.99 7.37 11.87
C ASP A 6 -17.67 6.85 11.22
N PRO A 7 -17.14 5.69 11.68
CA PRO A 7 -15.91 5.12 11.12
C PRO A 7 -16.06 4.56 9.70
N VAL A 8 -17.27 4.17 9.28
CA VAL A 8 -17.54 3.69 7.93
C VAL A 8 -17.55 4.87 6.95
N ASP A 9 -18.25 5.95 7.28
CA ASP A 9 -18.25 7.17 6.47
C ASP A 9 -16.83 7.78 6.38
N ALA A 10 -16.08 7.72 7.48
CA ALA A 10 -14.67 8.10 7.48
C ALA A 10 -13.82 7.28 6.51
N ALA A 11 -14.00 5.96 6.49
CA ALA A 11 -13.28 5.07 5.58
C ALA A 11 -13.68 5.32 4.11
N LEU A 12 -14.93 5.71 3.86
CA LEU A 12 -15.42 5.96 2.50
C LEU A 12 -15.01 7.34 1.96
N VAL A 13 -15.20 8.39 2.76
CA VAL A 13 -15.09 9.79 2.31
C VAL A 13 -13.74 10.42 2.64
N GLN A 14 -13.07 9.95 3.70
CA GLN A 14 -11.85 10.57 4.22
C GLN A 14 -10.60 9.67 4.11
N ALA A 15 -10.76 8.37 3.83
CA ALA A 15 -9.61 7.50 3.59
C ALA A 15 -8.89 7.86 2.29
N ARG A 16 -7.58 7.63 2.29
CA ARG A 16 -6.68 7.79 1.14
C ARG A 16 -5.78 6.58 1.10
N LEU A 17 -5.28 6.19 -0.07
CA LEU A 17 -4.37 5.04 -0.18
C LEU A 17 -3.18 5.11 0.82
N ALA A 18 -2.70 6.32 1.11
CA ALA A 18 -1.63 6.57 2.08
C ALA A 18 -1.99 6.24 3.54
N ASN A 19 -3.27 6.31 3.93
CA ASN A 19 -3.71 6.08 5.32
C ASN A 19 -4.22 4.67 5.60
N ILE A 20 -4.23 3.78 4.60
CA ILE A 20 -4.43 2.35 4.83
C ILE A 20 -3.20 1.78 5.55
N GLY A 21 -3.33 1.46 6.83
CA GLY A 21 -2.21 0.98 7.65
C GLY A 21 -1.70 -0.42 7.25
N SER A 22 -2.62 -1.38 7.09
CA SER A 22 -2.29 -2.78 6.82
C SER A 22 -3.33 -3.42 5.89
N VAL A 23 -2.92 -4.42 5.11
CA VAL A 23 -3.77 -5.15 4.17
C VAL A 23 -3.41 -6.64 4.23
N MET A 24 -4.40 -7.47 4.47
CA MET A 24 -4.33 -8.93 4.34
C MET A 24 -5.20 -9.39 3.17
N ALA A 25 -4.70 -10.31 2.36
CA ALA A 25 -5.44 -10.92 1.26
C ALA A 25 -5.18 -12.44 1.27
N ALA A 26 -6.25 -13.24 1.21
CA ALA A 26 -6.17 -14.70 1.27
C ALA A 26 -5.33 -15.23 2.45
N GLY A 27 -5.52 -14.66 3.65
CA GLY A 27 -4.79 -15.04 4.85
C GLY A 27 -3.31 -14.64 4.87
N ARG A 28 -2.85 -13.85 3.89
CA ARG A 28 -1.45 -13.39 3.79
C ARG A 28 -1.36 -11.88 3.88
N TRP A 29 -0.41 -11.38 4.65
CA TRP A 29 -0.13 -9.94 4.69
C TRP A 29 0.48 -9.47 3.37
N ARG A 30 0.01 -8.33 2.87
CA ARG A 30 0.55 -7.63 1.69
C ARG A 30 1.09 -6.25 2.05
N LYS A 31 0.49 -5.63 3.06
CA LYS A 31 0.96 -4.39 3.69
C LYS A 31 0.85 -4.51 5.20
N LEU A 32 1.89 -4.10 5.92
CA LEU A 32 1.90 -4.07 7.38
C LEU A 32 2.55 -2.78 7.86
N GLY A 33 1.81 -1.99 8.65
CA GLY A 33 2.35 -0.76 9.24
C GLY A 33 2.88 0.24 8.19
N GLY A 34 2.19 0.37 7.05
CA GLY A 34 2.60 1.27 5.97
C GLY A 34 3.57 0.66 4.96
N ARG A 35 4.16 -0.50 5.22
CA ARG A 35 5.19 -1.14 4.37
C ARG A 35 4.65 -2.32 3.58
N LEU A 36 5.10 -2.51 2.35
CA LEU A 36 4.82 -3.73 1.59
C LEU A 36 5.59 -4.90 2.21
N VAL A 37 4.95 -6.06 2.31
CA VAL A 37 5.55 -7.27 2.88
C VAL A 37 5.39 -8.47 1.96
N GLY A 38 6.40 -9.34 1.97
CA GLY A 38 6.41 -10.61 1.27
C GLY A 38 5.61 -11.69 1.99
N ASP A 39 5.52 -12.88 1.39
CA ASP A 39 4.86 -14.04 1.99
C ASP A 39 5.56 -14.51 3.28
N ASP A 40 6.85 -14.21 3.41
CA ASP A 40 7.70 -14.40 4.59
C ASP A 40 7.54 -13.28 5.65
N GLN A 41 6.61 -12.34 5.43
CA GLN A 41 6.40 -11.14 6.24
C GLN A 41 7.61 -10.20 6.31
N VAL A 42 8.57 -10.35 5.41
CA VAL A 42 9.71 -9.45 5.29
C VAL A 42 9.31 -8.23 4.50
N SER A 43 9.78 -7.05 4.94
CA SER A 43 9.54 -5.80 4.23
C SER A 43 10.16 -5.85 2.83
N LEU A 44 9.34 -5.55 1.82
CA LEU A 44 9.79 -5.45 0.44
C LEU A 44 10.27 -4.03 0.17
N ASP A 45 11.41 -3.88 -0.53
CA ASP A 45 11.87 -2.61 -1.06
C ASP A 45 11.33 -2.43 -2.49
N PRO A 46 10.39 -1.50 -2.72
CA PRO A 46 9.82 -1.28 -4.04
C PRO A 46 10.84 -0.79 -5.06
N GLU A 47 11.89 -0.08 -4.66
CA GLU A 47 12.84 0.52 -5.60
C GLU A 47 13.64 -0.56 -6.35
N ARG A 48 13.79 -1.75 -5.76
CA ARG A 48 14.41 -2.92 -6.39
C ARG A 48 13.75 -3.31 -7.71
N TRP A 49 12.44 -3.11 -7.86
CA TRP A 49 11.72 -3.42 -9.10
C TRP A 49 11.19 -2.17 -9.81
N LEU A 50 10.90 -1.08 -9.10
CA LEU A 50 10.33 0.13 -9.71
C LEU A 50 11.34 0.82 -10.63
N VAL A 51 12.62 0.89 -10.25
CA VAL A 51 13.66 1.50 -11.08
C VAL A 51 13.83 0.74 -12.41
N PRO A 52 14.02 -0.60 -12.41
CA PRO A 52 14.05 -1.37 -13.66
C PRO A 52 12.76 -1.26 -14.49
N LEU A 53 11.58 -1.27 -13.86
CA LEU A 53 10.30 -1.18 -14.56
C LEU A 53 10.09 0.19 -15.23
N ARG A 54 10.48 1.27 -14.55
CA ARG A 54 10.46 2.63 -15.13
C ARG A 54 11.41 2.76 -16.31
N ALA A 55 12.62 2.18 -16.20
CA ALA A 55 13.58 2.16 -17.30
C ALA A 55 13.04 1.39 -18.52
N LYS A 56 12.39 0.24 -18.31
CA LYS A 56 11.74 -0.53 -19.39
C LYS A 56 10.52 0.17 -20.01
N GLY A 57 9.78 0.96 -19.23
CA GLY A 57 8.64 1.74 -19.72
C GLY A 57 9.03 3.01 -20.49
N GLY A 58 10.29 3.45 -20.39
CA GLY A 58 10.81 4.64 -21.05
C GLY A 58 11.30 4.43 -22.50
N ASP A 59 11.47 3.18 -22.93
CA ASP A 59 12.02 2.79 -24.24
C ASP A 59 10.95 2.58 -25.32
N GLY A 60 9.70 2.97 -25.02
CA GLY A 60 8.52 2.76 -25.87
C GLY A 60 7.95 4.03 -26.48
N ARG A 61 8.76 5.07 -26.71
CA ARG A 61 8.31 6.31 -27.35
C ARG A 61 9.28 6.81 -28.42
#